data_AF-A0A2D4MJ71-F1
#
_entry.id   AF-A0A2D4MJ71-F1
#
_cell.length_a   1.000
_cell.length_b   1.000
_cell.length_c   1.000
_cell.angle_alpha   90.00
_cell.angle_beta   90.00
_cell.angle_gamma   90.00
#
_symmetry.space_group_name_H-M   'P 1'
#
loop_
_entity.id
_entity.type
_entity.pdbx_description
1 polymer ?
#
loop_
_entity_poly.entity_id
_entity_poly.type
_entity_poly.pdbx_seq_one_letter_code
_entity_poly.pdbx_strand_id
1 'polypeptide(L)'
;MIELTKLLKIWEPTILPNGYMFSRIEEEHLWECKQLGAYSPIVLLNTLLFFNTKYFQLKNVTEHMKLSFAHVMRRTRTLKYNTKLTYLRFFPPFQKHDVEPDKLVGKRKRHEGEEAVEMVENTDNPLRCPVRLYEFYLSKCSESVKQRSDVFYLQPERSCVPNSPMWYSTMPIDPGTLDIMLTRILMVREVHEELAKVKPEDSDPELSD
;
A
#
# COMPACT_ATOMS: atom_id res chain seq x y z
N MET A 1 2.78 11.68 -21.70
CA MET A 1 2.76 11.24 -20.28
C MET A 1 3.73 12.00 -19.40
N ILE A 2 5.00 12.16 -19.81
CA ILE A 2 6.04 12.86 -19.01
C ILE A 2 5.66 14.31 -18.68
N GLU A 3 5.10 15.05 -19.64
CA GLU A 3 4.67 16.44 -19.43
C GLU A 3 3.57 16.59 -18.37
N LEU A 4 2.59 15.69 -18.34
CA LEU A 4 1.56 15.69 -17.29
C LEU A 4 2.19 15.41 -15.92
N THR A 5 3.09 14.42 -15.82
CA THR A 5 3.77 14.12 -14.56
C THR A 5 4.55 15.32 -14.03
N LYS A 6 5.26 16.06 -14.90
CA LYS A 6 5.98 17.28 -14.48
C LYS A 6 5.03 18.34 -13.92
N LEU A 7 3.90 18.57 -14.58
CA LEU A 7 2.88 19.51 -14.10
C LEU A 7 2.29 19.10 -12.76
N LEU A 8 1.95 17.81 -12.60
CA LEU A 8 1.40 17.28 -11.35
C LEU A 8 2.40 17.30 -10.19
N LYS A 9 3.70 17.23 -10.45
CA LYS A 9 4.73 17.35 -9.41
C LYS A 9 4.84 18.74 -8.80
N ILE A 10 4.41 19.77 -9.53
CA ILE A 10 4.40 21.17 -9.07
C ILE A 10 3.07 21.47 -8.36
N TRP A 11 2.04 20.64 -8.58
CA TRP A 11 0.75 20.81 -7.93
C TRP A 11 0.86 20.47 -6.45
N GLU A 12 0.39 21.39 -5.62
CA GLU A 12 0.23 21.17 -4.19
C GLU A 12 -1.24 21.01 -3.84
N PRO A 13 -1.59 20.00 -3.03
CA PRO A 13 -2.95 19.80 -2.60
C PRO A 13 -3.43 20.98 -1.76
N THR A 14 -4.54 21.59 -2.17
CA THR A 14 -5.20 22.61 -1.34
C THR A 14 -5.84 21.91 -0.16
N ILE A 15 -5.25 22.04 1.02
CA ILE A 15 -5.81 21.52 2.27
C ILE A 15 -6.72 22.59 2.89
N LEU A 16 -7.98 22.25 3.08
CA LEU A 16 -8.96 23.11 3.73
C LEU A 16 -8.67 23.20 5.24
N PRO A 17 -9.16 24.24 5.94
CA PRO A 17 -8.93 24.42 7.38
C PRO A 17 -9.37 23.24 8.27
N ASN A 18 -10.30 22.42 7.78
CA ASN A 18 -10.78 21.20 8.44
C ASN A 18 -9.92 19.96 8.12
N GLY A 19 -8.76 20.12 7.49
CA GLY A 19 -7.82 19.05 7.16
C GLY A 19 -8.16 18.27 5.87
N TYR A 20 -9.26 18.57 5.20
CA TYR A 20 -9.66 17.90 3.97
C TYR A 20 -8.86 18.42 2.77
N MET A 21 -8.37 17.50 1.93
CA MET A 21 -7.82 17.87 0.63
C MET A 21 -8.94 18.21 -0.35
N PHE A 22 -8.90 19.41 -0.91
CA PHE A 22 -9.71 19.78 -2.06
C PHE A 22 -9.12 19.20 -3.35
N SER A 23 -9.52 17.96 -3.68
CA SER A 23 -9.27 17.34 -4.99
C SER A 23 -10.57 16.90 -5.63
N ARG A 24 -10.65 17.05 -6.96
CA ARG A 24 -11.76 16.54 -7.78
C ARG A 24 -11.55 15.09 -8.24
N ILE A 25 -10.37 14.52 -7.97
CA ILE A 25 -10.06 13.15 -8.36
C ILE A 25 -10.41 12.23 -7.20
N GLU A 26 -11.51 11.51 -7.34
CA GLU A 26 -12.00 10.52 -6.40
C GLU A 26 -11.51 9.12 -6.79
N GLU A 27 -11.35 8.24 -5.80
CA GLU A 27 -11.01 6.84 -5.99
C GLU A 27 -11.98 6.14 -6.97
N GLU A 28 -13.28 6.45 -6.90
CA GLU A 28 -14.28 5.83 -7.77
C GLU A 28 -13.99 6.07 -9.26
N HIS A 29 -13.56 7.29 -9.61
CA HIS A 29 -13.20 7.61 -10.99
C HIS A 29 -12.09 6.70 -11.53
N LEU A 30 -11.12 6.34 -10.69
CA LEU A 30 -10.04 5.45 -11.09
C LEU A 30 -10.53 4.01 -11.33
N TRP A 31 -11.49 3.54 -10.54
CA TRP A 31 -12.14 2.25 -10.76
C TRP A 31 -12.97 2.24 -12.05
N GLU A 32 -13.80 3.25 -12.27
CA GLU A 32 -14.65 3.39 -13.45
C GLU A 32 -13.84 3.51 -14.74
N CYS A 33 -12.74 4.28 -14.70
CA CYS A 33 -11.83 4.46 -15.82
C CYS A 33 -10.81 3.31 -15.99
N LYS A 34 -10.96 2.24 -15.20
CA LYS A 34 -10.09 1.04 -15.23
C LYS A 34 -8.60 1.36 -15.03
N GLN A 35 -8.31 2.43 -14.30
CA GLN A 35 -6.96 2.75 -13.83
C GLN A 35 -6.59 1.94 -12.58
N LEU A 36 -7.60 1.39 -11.90
CA LEU A 36 -7.47 0.38 -10.85
C LEU A 36 -8.17 -0.92 -11.27
N GLY A 37 -7.67 -2.06 -10.78
CA GLY A 37 -8.13 -3.40 -11.09
C GLY A 37 -7.01 -4.32 -11.59
N ALA A 38 -7.38 -5.40 -12.27
CA ALA A 38 -6.46 -6.41 -12.78
C ALA A 38 -6.55 -6.58 -14.32
N TYR A 39 -6.82 -5.49 -15.05
CA TYR A 39 -7.07 -5.53 -16.49
C TYR A 39 -5.80 -5.70 -17.33
N SER A 40 -4.64 -5.37 -16.76
CA SER A 40 -3.31 -5.54 -17.37
C SER A 40 -2.24 -5.58 -16.28
N PRO A 41 -1.00 -6.01 -16.59
CA PRO A 41 0.08 -6.03 -15.60
C PRO A 41 0.37 -4.66 -14.98
N ILE A 42 0.34 -3.59 -15.78
CA ILE A 42 0.61 -2.24 -15.28
C ILE A 42 -0.54 -1.69 -14.44
N VAL A 43 -1.79 -2.00 -14.79
CA VAL A 43 -2.96 -1.58 -14.01
C VAL A 43 -3.00 -2.31 -12.67
N LEU A 44 -2.64 -3.60 -12.64
CA LEU A 44 -2.53 -4.34 -11.38
C LEU A 44 -1.44 -3.76 -10.47
N LEU A 45 -0.26 -3.43 -11.02
CA LEU A 45 0.78 -2.74 -10.23
C LEU A 45 0.31 -1.37 -9.74
N ASN A 46 -0.40 -0.60 -10.57
CA ASN A 46 -0.98 0.68 -10.16
C ASN A 46 -1.96 0.52 -9.00
N THR A 47 -2.72 -0.57 -9.02
CA THR A 47 -3.71 -0.88 -7.97
C THR A 47 -3.06 -1.26 -6.66
N LEU A 48 -2.02 -2.09 -6.70
CA LEU A 48 -1.24 -2.40 -5.50
C LEU A 48 -0.52 -1.18 -4.97
N LEU A 49 0.04 -0.35 -5.86
CA LEU A 49 0.67 0.91 -5.50
C LEU A 49 -0.31 1.83 -4.79
N PHE A 50 -1.52 2.00 -5.34
CA PHE A 50 -2.61 2.78 -4.75
C PHE A 50 -2.96 2.28 -3.35
N PHE A 51 -3.18 0.97 -3.16
CA PHE A 51 -3.44 0.42 -1.84
C PHE A 51 -2.29 0.64 -0.87
N ASN A 52 -1.05 0.36 -1.29
CA ASN A 52 0.12 0.52 -0.44
C ASN A 52 0.34 1.99 -0.04
N THR A 53 0.06 2.94 -0.93
CA THR A 53 0.07 4.37 -0.60
C THR A 53 -1.03 4.72 0.39
N LYS A 54 -2.26 4.27 0.13
CA LYS A 54 -3.44 4.61 0.93
C LYS A 54 -3.44 3.99 2.34
N TYR A 55 -3.11 2.70 2.44
CA TYR A 55 -3.23 1.95 3.69
C TYR A 55 -1.88 1.77 4.38
N PHE A 56 -0.80 1.43 3.67
CA PHE A 56 0.53 1.37 4.32
C PHE A 56 1.21 2.74 4.44
N GLN A 57 0.52 3.81 4.03
CA GLN A 57 0.96 5.20 4.18
C GLN A 57 2.32 5.49 3.52
N LEU A 58 2.66 4.75 2.45
CA LEU A 58 3.90 4.97 1.69
C LEU A 58 3.70 6.14 0.72
N LYS A 59 4.42 7.24 0.92
CA LYS A 59 4.21 8.54 0.27
C LYS A 59 5.20 8.82 -0.86
N ASN A 60 6.35 8.15 -0.87
CA ASN A 60 7.40 8.41 -1.84
C ASN A 60 7.99 7.11 -2.41
N VAL A 61 8.64 7.24 -3.58
CA VAL A 61 9.25 6.11 -4.30
C VAL A 61 10.21 5.33 -3.40
N THR A 62 11.01 6.02 -2.59
CA THR A 62 11.98 5.37 -1.68
C THR A 62 11.30 4.47 -0.66
N GLU A 63 10.18 4.90 -0.07
CA GLU A 63 9.38 4.08 0.83
C GLU A 63 8.77 2.88 0.12
N HIS A 64 8.20 3.08 -1.08
CA HIS A 64 7.69 1.98 -1.89
C HIS A 64 8.77 0.97 -2.28
N MET A 65 9.99 1.43 -2.57
CA MET A 65 11.12 0.55 -2.92
C MET A 65 11.68 -0.25 -1.73
N LYS A 66 11.34 0.11 -0.49
CA LYS A 66 11.65 -0.70 0.70
C LYS A 66 10.66 -1.85 0.90
N LEU A 67 9.51 -1.83 0.22
CA LEU A 67 8.51 -2.89 0.29
C LEU A 67 9.05 -4.14 -0.39
N SER A 68 8.76 -5.31 0.18
CA SER A 68 9.09 -6.58 -0.46
C SER A 68 8.12 -7.70 -0.15
N PHE A 69 8.16 -8.77 -0.96
CA PHE A 69 7.28 -9.93 -0.81
C PHE A 69 7.38 -10.56 0.59
N ALA A 70 8.60 -10.71 1.13
CA ALA A 70 8.80 -11.29 2.45
C ALA A 70 8.13 -10.49 3.59
N HIS A 71 7.82 -9.21 3.37
CA HIS A 71 7.30 -8.31 4.38
C HIS A 71 5.80 -8.03 4.23
N VAL A 72 5.14 -8.52 3.17
CA VAL A 72 3.69 -8.40 3.00
C VAL A 72 3.06 -9.78 3.11
N MET A 73 2.33 -10.01 4.21
CA MET A 73 1.76 -11.33 4.49
C MET A 73 0.25 -11.27 4.62
N ARG A 74 -0.42 -12.25 4.00
CA ARG A 74 -1.82 -12.56 4.28
C ARG A 74 -1.93 -13.19 5.68
N ARG A 75 -2.85 -12.66 6.48
CA ARG A 75 -3.22 -13.20 7.80
C ARG A 75 -4.72 -13.42 7.86
N THR A 76 -5.13 -14.28 8.78
CA THR A 76 -6.54 -14.47 9.11
C THR A 76 -6.65 -14.48 10.63
N ARG A 77 -7.57 -13.68 11.17
CA ARG A 77 -7.91 -13.71 12.60
C ARG A 77 -9.37 -14.11 12.77
N THR A 78 -9.64 -14.87 13.82
CA THR A 78 -11.01 -15.22 14.21
C THR A 78 -11.54 -14.14 15.16
N LEU A 79 -12.66 -13.52 14.78
CA LEU A 79 -13.39 -12.55 15.57
C LEU A 79 -14.42 -13.25 16.47
N LYS A 80 -15.21 -12.46 17.19
CA LYS A 80 -16.36 -12.96 17.95
C LYS A 80 -17.31 -13.75 17.03
N TYR A 81 -18.02 -14.72 17.62
CA TYR A 81 -18.93 -15.60 16.89
C TYR A 81 -18.27 -16.44 15.78
N ASN A 82 -16.97 -16.73 15.90
CA ASN A 82 -16.22 -17.56 14.96
C ASN A 82 -16.16 -17.00 13.52
N THR A 83 -16.38 -15.69 13.36
CA THR A 83 -16.27 -15.01 12.07
C THR A 83 -14.79 -14.84 11.71
N LYS A 84 -14.37 -15.24 10.52
CA LYS A 84 -12.98 -15.08 10.07
C LYS A 84 -12.81 -13.76 9.33
N LEU A 85 -11.77 -13.00 9.70
CA LEU A 85 -11.35 -11.79 9.01
C LEU A 85 -9.99 -12.04 8.35
N THR A 86 -9.93 -11.94 7.04
CA THR A 86 -8.68 -12.01 6.27
C THR A 86 -8.19 -10.60 5.93
N TYR A 87 -6.88 -10.40 5.99
CA TYR A 87 -6.24 -9.11 5.74
C TYR A 87 -4.79 -9.28 5.28
N LEU A 88 -4.23 -8.24 4.66
CA LEU A 88 -2.79 -8.11 4.44
C LEU A 88 -2.17 -7.23 5.51
N ARG A 89 -0.96 -7.58 5.92
CA ARG A 89 -0.17 -6.78 6.86
C ARG A 89 1.25 -6.62 6.35
N PHE A 90 1.74 -5.39 6.43
CA PHE A 90 3.14 -5.05 6.17
C PHE A 90 3.96 -5.13 7.46
N PHE A 91 5.13 -5.76 7.38
CA PHE A 91 6.08 -5.94 8.47
C PHE A 91 7.43 -5.36 8.03
N PRO A 92 7.76 -4.10 8.40
CA PRO A 92 9.03 -3.50 8.02
C PRO A 92 10.24 -4.34 8.50
N PRO A 93 11.33 -4.43 7.71
CA PRO A 93 12.49 -5.28 8.03
C PRO A 93 13.21 -4.93 9.36
N PHE A 94 12.96 -3.74 9.93
CA PHE A 94 13.67 -3.22 11.10
C PHE A 94 12.87 -3.21 12.41
N GLN A 95 11.82 -4.02 12.55
CA GLN A 95 11.27 -4.32 13.88
C GLN A 95 12.10 -5.40 14.60
N LYS A 96 13.43 -5.24 14.61
CA LYS A 96 14.29 -6.02 15.52
C LYS A 96 14.14 -5.42 16.90
N HIS A 97 13.46 -6.16 17.76
CA HIS A 97 13.52 -5.99 19.20
C HIS A 97 15.02 -6.05 19.60
N ASP A 98 15.62 -4.92 19.98
CA ASP A 98 16.82 -4.95 20.82
C ASP A 98 16.38 -5.57 22.15
N VAL A 99 16.51 -6.89 22.25
CA VAL A 99 16.46 -7.61 23.51
C VAL A 99 17.87 -8.12 23.73
N GLU A 100 18.65 -7.30 24.43
CA GLU A 100 19.79 -7.78 25.21
C GLU A 100 19.39 -9.07 25.94
N PRO A 101 20.16 -10.15 25.82
CA PRO A 101 19.82 -11.44 26.40
C PRO A 101 20.26 -11.45 27.86
N ASP A 102 19.73 -10.58 28.69
CA ASP A 102 19.79 -10.85 30.12
C ASP A 102 18.71 -10.14 30.93
N LYS A 103 18.24 -10.87 31.94
CA LYS A 103 17.42 -10.43 33.08
C LYS A 103 15.89 -10.42 32.91
N LEU A 104 15.34 -11.45 33.58
CA LEU A 104 14.22 -11.41 34.53
C LEU A 104 12.79 -11.58 34.00
N VAL A 105 12.27 -12.75 34.35
CA VAL A 105 10.91 -13.15 34.73
C VAL A 105 9.98 -11.99 35.07
N GLY A 106 8.85 -11.91 34.35
CA GLY A 106 7.73 -11.04 34.69
C GLY A 106 6.92 -10.65 33.46
N LYS A 107 5.65 -11.07 33.40
CA LYS A 107 4.61 -10.76 32.39
C LYS A 107 4.95 -9.57 31.47
N ARG A 108 5.61 -9.82 30.33
CA ARG A 108 5.84 -8.77 29.31
C ARG A 108 4.61 -8.65 28.43
N LYS A 109 3.84 -7.59 28.72
CA LYS A 109 2.77 -7.03 27.90
C LYS A 109 3.27 -6.95 26.45
N ARG A 110 2.64 -7.69 25.53
CA ARG A 110 2.84 -7.54 24.08
C ARG A 110 2.70 -6.06 23.76
N HIS A 111 3.79 -5.40 23.40
CA HIS A 111 3.71 -4.06 22.83
C HIS A 111 3.27 -4.24 21.35
N GLU A 112 1.99 -4.59 21.15
CA GLU A 112 1.27 -4.48 19.86
C GLU A 112 1.03 -2.99 19.55
N GLY A 113 2.09 -2.17 19.60
CA GLY A 113 1.99 -0.73 19.85
C GLY A 113 2.70 0.15 18.82
N GLU A 114 2.85 -0.31 17.59
CA GLU A 114 2.73 0.56 16.43
C GLU A 114 1.60 -0.05 15.61
N GLU A 115 0.52 0.70 15.40
CA GLU A 115 -0.66 0.29 14.66
C GLU A 115 -0.26 -0.09 13.23
N ALA A 116 0.18 -1.34 13.06
CA ALA A 116 0.50 -1.85 11.74
C ALA A 116 -0.80 -1.83 10.93
N VAL A 117 -0.89 -0.89 10.00
CA VAL A 117 -2.11 -0.68 9.22
C VAL A 117 -2.39 -1.95 8.41
N GLU A 118 -3.60 -2.46 8.52
CA GLU A 118 -4.05 -3.71 7.91
C GLU A 118 -4.95 -3.41 6.70
N MET A 119 -4.72 -4.09 5.58
CA MET A 119 -5.64 -4.04 4.43
C MET A 119 -6.62 -5.19 4.53
N VAL A 120 -7.83 -4.90 4.99
CA VAL A 120 -8.88 -5.90 5.19
C VAL A 120 -9.43 -6.40 3.85
N GLU A 121 -9.82 -7.67 3.78
CA GLU A 121 -10.54 -8.22 2.63
C GLU A 121 -11.84 -7.43 2.38
N ASN A 122 -12.02 -6.96 1.14
CA ASN A 122 -13.29 -6.40 0.71
C ASN A 122 -14.20 -7.55 0.27
N THR A 123 -15.10 -7.95 1.16
CA THR A 123 -16.05 -9.04 0.91
C THR A 123 -17.22 -8.61 0.02
N ASP A 124 -17.56 -7.32 0.02
CA ASP A 124 -18.66 -6.75 -0.76
C ASP A 124 -18.31 -6.68 -2.25
N ASN A 125 -17.06 -6.33 -2.57
CA ASN A 125 -16.57 -6.26 -3.94
C ASN A 125 -15.23 -7.00 -4.12
N PRO A 126 -15.27 -8.29 -4.52
CA PRO A 126 -14.08 -9.09 -4.77
C PRO A 126 -13.11 -8.54 -5.81
N LEU A 127 -13.60 -7.77 -6.80
CA LEU A 127 -12.77 -7.19 -7.86
C LEU A 127 -11.98 -5.96 -7.40
N ARG A 128 -12.38 -5.36 -6.28
CA ARG A 128 -11.70 -4.22 -5.64
C ARG A 128 -11.03 -4.63 -4.33
N CYS A 129 -10.94 -5.92 -4.06
CA CYS A 129 -10.42 -6.43 -2.80
C CYS A 129 -8.88 -6.42 -2.78
N PRO A 130 -8.22 -5.73 -1.82
CA PRO A 130 -6.77 -5.67 -1.76
C PRO A 130 -6.13 -7.05 -1.55
N VAL A 131 -6.73 -7.89 -0.69
CA VAL A 131 -6.27 -9.27 -0.46
C VAL A 131 -6.28 -10.08 -1.77
N ARG A 132 -7.42 -10.14 -2.47
CA ARG A 132 -7.56 -10.92 -3.71
C ARG A 132 -6.70 -10.38 -4.86
N LEU A 133 -6.56 -9.06 -4.98
CA LEU A 133 -5.70 -8.47 -5.99
C LEU A 133 -4.22 -8.76 -5.72
N TYR A 134 -3.79 -8.78 -4.46
CA TYR A 134 -2.45 -9.22 -4.10
C TYR A 134 -2.24 -10.72 -4.32
N GLU A 135 -3.21 -11.57 -4.01
CA GLU A 135 -3.15 -13.00 -4.32
C GLU A 135 -3.06 -13.24 -5.83
N PHE A 136 -3.83 -12.48 -6.63
CA PHE A 136 -3.75 -12.53 -8.08
C PHE A 136 -2.37 -12.07 -8.57
N TYR A 137 -1.80 -11.01 -8.00
CA TYR A 137 -0.43 -10.60 -8.29
C TYR A 137 0.58 -11.72 -8.03
N LEU A 138 0.53 -12.35 -6.85
CA LEU A 138 1.38 -13.50 -6.52
C LEU A 138 1.20 -14.66 -7.51
N SER A 139 -0.02 -14.92 -7.98
CA SER A 139 -0.29 -15.98 -8.96
C SER A 139 0.36 -15.74 -10.32
N LYS A 140 0.68 -14.48 -10.64
CA LYS A 140 1.34 -14.06 -11.89
C LYS A 140 2.85 -13.84 -11.74
N CYS A 141 3.40 -14.13 -10.55
CA CYS A 141 4.82 -14.03 -10.20
C CYS A 141 5.47 -15.41 -10.08
N SER A 142 6.78 -15.52 -10.35
CA SER A 142 7.50 -16.78 -10.21
C SER A 142 7.64 -17.13 -8.74
N GLU A 143 7.74 -18.42 -8.43
CA GLU A 143 7.91 -18.85 -7.04
C GLU A 143 9.19 -18.28 -6.39
N SER A 144 10.23 -18.07 -7.20
CA SER A 144 11.52 -17.53 -6.77
C SER A 144 11.47 -16.11 -6.19
N VAL A 145 10.46 -15.29 -6.54
CA VAL A 145 10.36 -13.92 -6.00
C VAL A 145 9.54 -13.84 -4.72
N LYS A 146 8.66 -14.81 -4.44
CA LYS A 146 7.70 -14.73 -3.34
C LYS A 146 8.34 -14.73 -1.96
N GLN A 147 9.60 -15.16 -1.86
CA GLN A 147 10.38 -15.16 -0.62
C GLN A 147 11.42 -14.03 -0.57
N ARG A 148 11.51 -13.21 -1.62
CA ARG A 148 12.49 -12.12 -1.68
C ARG A 148 12.15 -11.00 -0.70
N SER A 149 13.18 -10.52 -0.03
CA SER A 149 13.11 -9.45 0.97
C SER A 149 13.49 -8.07 0.41
N ASP A 150 13.78 -7.96 -0.89
CA ASP A 150 14.32 -6.77 -1.53
C ASP A 150 13.45 -6.19 -2.68
N VAL A 151 12.36 -6.86 -3.05
CA VAL A 151 11.49 -6.40 -4.15
C VAL A 151 10.02 -6.68 -3.88
N PHE A 152 9.15 -5.74 -4.25
CA PHE A 152 7.69 -5.94 -4.29
C PHE A 152 7.11 -5.68 -5.67
N TYR A 153 7.44 -4.57 -6.32
CA TYR A 153 6.93 -4.20 -7.63
C TYR A 153 7.84 -4.75 -8.73
N LEU A 154 7.35 -5.73 -9.48
CA LEU A 154 8.10 -6.40 -10.53
C LEU A 154 7.84 -5.78 -11.90
N GLN A 155 8.85 -5.80 -12.77
CA GLN A 155 8.75 -5.34 -14.14
C GLN A 155 7.81 -6.27 -14.95
N PRO A 156 6.78 -5.73 -15.62
CA PRO A 156 5.94 -6.51 -16.53
C PRO A 156 6.73 -7.14 -17.69
N GLU A 157 6.38 -8.38 -18.03
CA GLU A 157 6.91 -9.08 -19.19
C GLU A 157 6.33 -8.51 -20.49
N ARG A 158 7.20 -8.23 -21.47
CA ARG A 158 6.77 -7.57 -22.73
C ARG A 158 5.84 -8.44 -23.58
N SER A 159 5.98 -9.76 -23.47
CA SER A 159 5.23 -10.74 -24.27
C SER A 159 4.02 -11.32 -23.54
N CYS A 160 3.75 -10.90 -22.30
CA CYS A 160 2.61 -11.45 -21.58
C CYS A 160 1.28 -10.98 -22.18
N VAL A 161 0.31 -11.87 -22.15
CA VAL A 161 -1.08 -11.64 -22.55
C VAL A 161 -1.99 -11.96 -21.36
N PRO A 162 -3.27 -11.58 -21.36
CA PRO A 162 -4.15 -11.76 -20.20
C PRO A 162 -4.17 -13.20 -19.64
N ASN A 163 -4.12 -14.20 -20.52
CA ASN A 163 -4.15 -15.62 -20.13
C ASN A 163 -2.77 -16.20 -19.79
N SER A 164 -1.68 -15.44 -19.90
CA SER A 164 -0.35 -15.92 -19.55
C SER A 164 -0.31 -16.35 -18.08
N PRO A 165 0.36 -17.47 -17.76
CA PRO A 165 0.53 -17.91 -16.37
C PRO A 165 1.37 -16.89 -15.57
N MET A 166 2.29 -16.23 -16.26
CA MET A 166 3.20 -15.24 -15.71
C MET A 166 3.00 -13.89 -16.39
N TRP A 167 2.90 -12.83 -15.61
CA TRP A 167 2.84 -11.44 -16.13
C TRP A 167 4.10 -10.64 -15.81
N TYR A 168 4.88 -11.07 -14.82
CA TYR A 168 6.00 -10.30 -14.29
C TYR A 168 7.30 -11.09 -14.34
N SER A 169 8.38 -10.37 -14.62
CA SER A 169 9.74 -10.88 -14.53
C SER A 169 10.21 -10.96 -13.08
N THR A 170 11.45 -11.41 -12.86
CA THR A 170 12.09 -11.35 -11.54
C THR A 170 12.76 -10.00 -11.25
N MET A 171 12.76 -9.06 -12.20
CA MET A 171 13.43 -7.77 -12.06
C MET A 171 12.48 -6.73 -11.44
N PRO A 172 13.00 -5.78 -10.64
CA PRO A 172 12.19 -4.68 -10.13
C PRO A 172 11.72 -3.78 -11.28
N ILE A 173 10.57 -3.15 -11.11
CA ILE A 173 10.12 -2.08 -12.02
C ILE A 173 11.10 -0.89 -11.95
N ASP A 174 11.26 -0.19 -13.09
CA ASP A 174 12.01 1.06 -13.15
C ASP A 174 11.47 2.11 -12.15
N PRO A 175 12.31 2.71 -11.28
CA PRO A 175 11.87 3.71 -10.31
C PRO A 175 11.19 4.94 -10.93
N GLY A 176 11.60 5.35 -12.14
CA GLY A 176 10.97 6.46 -12.86
C GLY A 176 9.55 6.14 -13.31
N THR A 177 9.28 4.89 -13.68
CA THR A 177 7.93 4.40 -13.97
C THR A 177 7.07 4.40 -12.71
N LEU A 178 7.61 3.93 -11.59
CA LEU A 178 6.92 3.93 -10.29
C LEU A 178 6.58 5.35 -9.83
N ASP A 179 7.52 6.28 -9.99
CA ASP A 179 7.36 7.71 -9.71
C ASP A 179 6.22 8.35 -10.50
N ILE A 180 6.13 8.05 -11.80
CA ILE A 180 5.04 8.53 -12.66
C ILE A 180 3.68 8.03 -12.18
N MET A 181 3.58 6.76 -11.79
CA MET A 181 2.35 6.16 -11.28
C MET A 181 1.97 6.77 -9.92
N LEU A 182 2.92 6.86 -9.00
CA LEU A 182 2.73 7.41 -7.66
C LEU A 182 2.29 8.88 -7.72
N THR A 183 2.90 9.69 -8.59
CA THR A 183 2.52 11.10 -8.78
C THR A 183 1.03 11.25 -9.07
N ARG A 184 0.43 10.34 -9.85
CA ARG A 184 -1.01 10.37 -10.16
C ARG A 184 -1.87 9.92 -8.98
N ILE A 185 -1.43 8.88 -8.28
CA ILE A 185 -2.11 8.36 -7.08
C ILE A 185 -2.20 9.43 -6.00
N LEU A 186 -1.13 10.21 -5.82
CA LEU A 186 -1.09 11.31 -4.85
C LEU A 186 -2.05 12.46 -5.19
N MET A 187 -2.74 12.46 -6.34
CA MET A 187 -3.78 13.44 -6.63
C MET A 187 -5.17 13.01 -6.14
N VAL A 188 -5.33 11.77 -5.69
CA VAL A 188 -6.62 11.19 -5.30
C VAL A 188 -7.02 11.64 -3.90
N ARG A 189 -8.26 12.12 -3.73
CA ARG A 189 -8.79 12.66 -2.47
C ARG A 189 -8.66 11.69 -1.31
N GLU A 190 -9.17 10.47 -1.50
CA GLU A 190 -9.25 9.43 -0.46
C GLU A 190 -7.87 8.97 0.01
N VAL A 191 -6.82 9.15 -0.80
CA VAL A 191 -5.44 8.88 -0.36
C VAL A 191 -5.06 9.86 0.73
N HIS A 192 -5.32 11.16 0.57
CA HIS A 192 -4.98 12.17 1.57
C HIS A 192 -5.85 12.10 2.81
N GLU A 193 -7.13 11.74 2.67
CA GLU A 193 -8.02 11.50 3.80
C GLU A 193 -7.48 10.38 4.71
N GLU A 194 -6.99 9.27 4.13
CA GLU A 194 -6.35 8.21 4.93
C GLU A 194 -5.00 8.65 5.51
N LEU A 195 -4.17 9.39 4.76
CA LEU A 195 -2.89 9.89 5.25
C LEU A 195 -3.05 10.89 6.42
N ALA A 196 -4.18 11.61 6.48
CA ALA A 196 -4.49 12.58 7.52
C ALA A 196 -4.91 11.92 8.85
N LYS A 197 -5.54 10.75 8.81
CA LYS A 197 -5.99 10.01 10.03
C LYS A 197 -4.85 9.62 10.97
N VAL A 198 -3.61 9.61 10.50
CA VAL A 198 -2.41 9.21 11.28
C VAL A 198 -1.67 10.41 11.86
N LYS A 199 -2.10 11.66 11.59
CA LYS A 199 -1.51 12.81 12.28
C LYS A 199 -1.96 12.80 13.75
N PRO A 200 -1.05 12.82 14.73
CA PRO A 200 -1.43 12.91 16.14
C PRO A 200 -2.17 14.23 16.39
N GLU A 201 -3.21 14.16 17.22
CA GLU A 201 -3.90 15.31 17.83
C GLU A 201 -2.97 16.08 18.81
N ASP A 202 -1.77 16.48 18.38
CA ASP A 202 -0.84 17.31 19.18
C ASP A 202 -0.87 18.77 18.69
N SER A 203 -2.05 19.36 18.69
CA SER A 203 -2.19 20.82 18.66
C SER A 203 -3.40 21.25 19.46
N ASP A 204 -3.37 20.97 20.76
CA ASP A 204 -4.16 21.77 21.70
C ASP A 204 -3.41 23.11 21.92
N PRO A 205 -4.07 24.26 21.73
CA PRO A 205 -3.47 25.55 22.02
C PRO A 205 -3.44 25.74 23.54
N GLU A 206 -2.24 25.92 24.12
CA GLU A 206 -2.11 26.53 25.44
C GLU A 206 -2.66 27.97 25.37
N LEU A 207 -3.95 28.13 25.66
CA LEU A 207 -4.51 29.37 26.18
C LEU A 207 -3.99 29.51 27.61
N SER A 208 -3.03 30.42 27.81
CA SER A 208 -2.73 30.97 29.14
C SER A 208 -3.38 32.34 29.25
N ASP A 209 -4.35 32.43 30.16
CA ASP A 209 -4.86 33.68 30.77
C ASP A 209 -3.78 34.38 31.61
#